data_AF-A0A2V9L0L5-F1
#
_entry.id   AF-A0A2V9L0L5-F1
#
_cell.length_a   1.000
_cell.length_b   1.000
_cell.length_c   1.000
_cell.angle_alpha   90.00
_cell.angle_beta   90.00
_cell.angle_gamma   90.00
#
_symmetry.space_group_name_H-M   'P 1'
#
loop_
_entity.id
_entity.type
_entity.pdbx_description
1 polymer ?
#
loop_
_entity_poly.entity_id
_entity_poly.type
_entity_poly.pdbx_seq_one_letter_code
_entity_poly.pdbx_strand_id
1 'polypeptide(L)'
;MSLRPIKQIIQTTPTIEGAGVKLQRAFGFGKTKDFDPFLLLDDFRNDNPEDYLAGFPWHPHRGIETITYVLAGSVEHADSLGNQGKMTAGDVQ
;
A
#
# COMPACT_ATOMS: atom_id res chain seq x y z
N MET A 1 -10.61 28.13 12.53
CA MET A 1 -9.72 27.13 11.88
C MET A 1 -8.69 27.88 11.06
N SER A 2 -7.41 27.53 11.17
CA SER A 2 -6.38 28.08 10.28
C SER A 2 -6.39 27.31 8.96
N LEU A 3 -6.38 28.01 7.83
CA LEU A 3 -6.26 27.38 6.51
C LEU A 3 -4.86 26.77 6.38
N ARG A 4 -4.79 25.47 6.08
CA ARG A 4 -3.52 24.79 5.78
C ARG A 4 -3.33 24.79 4.26
N PRO A 5 -2.42 25.61 3.69
CA PRO A 5 -2.19 25.62 2.26
C PRO A 5 -1.48 24.34 1.81
N ILE A 6 -1.74 23.92 0.58
CA ILE A 6 -0.98 22.86 -0.09
C ILE A 6 0.46 23.37 -0.28
N LYS A 7 1.44 22.68 0.33
CA LYS A 7 2.85 23.03 0.18
C LYS A 7 3.48 22.43 -1.07
N GLN A 8 3.02 21.26 -1.48
CA GLN A 8 3.54 20.51 -2.60
C GLN A 8 2.47 19.56 -3.15
N ILE A 9 2.49 19.33 -4.46
CA ILE A 9 1.75 18.27 -5.14
C ILE A 9 2.79 17.30 -5.69
N ILE A 10 2.62 16.01 -5.40
CA ILE A 10 3.54 14.95 -5.84
C ILE A 10 2.76 14.02 -6.75
N GLN A 11 3.30 13.80 -7.95
CA GLN A 11 2.77 12.78 -8.85
C GLN A 11 3.32 11.41 -8.42
N THR A 12 2.45 10.40 -8.42
CA THR A 12 2.86 9.02 -8.13
C THR A 12 3.85 8.50 -9.18
N THR A 13 4.67 7.53 -8.78
CA THR A 13 5.60 6.83 -9.67
C THR A 13 5.14 5.39 -9.91
N PRO A 14 4.98 4.94 -11.17
CA PRO A 14 4.71 3.54 -11.47
C PRO A 14 5.83 2.65 -10.90
N THR A 15 5.45 1.61 -10.16
CA THR A 15 6.39 0.72 -9.46
C THR A 15 5.92 -0.73 -9.61
N ILE A 16 6.87 -1.67 -9.59
CA ILE A 16 6.61 -3.12 -9.58
C ILE A 16 7.11 -3.69 -8.25
N GLU A 17 6.27 -4.44 -7.56
CA GLU A 17 6.56 -5.08 -6.26
C GLU A 17 6.04 -6.52 -6.20
N GLY A 18 6.37 -7.25 -5.14
CA GLY A 18 5.87 -8.61 -4.92
C GLY A 18 6.20 -9.55 -6.07
N ALA A 19 5.23 -10.35 -6.50
CA ALA A 19 5.37 -11.26 -7.65
C ALA A 19 5.05 -10.58 -9.00
N GLY A 20 5.45 -9.33 -9.18
CA GLY A 20 5.24 -8.56 -10.41
C GLY A 20 4.01 -7.64 -10.38
N VAL A 21 3.50 -7.34 -9.19
CA VAL A 21 2.34 -6.47 -9.00
C VAL A 21 2.68 -5.04 -9.44
N LYS A 22 1.88 -4.47 -10.35
CA LYS A 22 2.02 -3.08 -10.79
C LYS A 22 1.19 -2.16 -9.91
N LEU A 23 1.81 -1.10 -9.40
CA LEU A 23 1.18 -0.13 -8.50
C LEU A 23 1.70 1.29 -8.74
N GLN A 24 1.08 2.25 -8.05
CA GLN A 24 1.49 3.65 -8.04
C GLN A 24 2.02 4.04 -6.65
N ARG A 25 3.30 4.40 -6.55
CA ARG A 25 3.92 4.84 -5.30
C ARG A 25 3.81 6.35 -5.14
N ALA A 26 3.14 6.83 -4.08
CA ALA A 26 2.99 8.25 -3.80
C ALA A 26 4.22 8.82 -3.07
N PHE A 27 4.64 8.14 -2.00
CA PHE A 27 5.90 8.42 -1.31
C PHE A 27 6.46 7.13 -0.71
N GLY A 28 7.75 7.16 -0.38
CA GLY A 28 8.47 6.01 0.13
C GLY A 28 9.92 6.39 0.45
N PHE A 29 10.83 5.49 0.09
CA PHE A 29 12.28 5.62 0.30
C PHE A 29 12.83 7.03 -0.01
N GLY A 30 13.72 7.54 0.86
CA GLY A 30 14.48 8.77 0.65
C GLY A 30 14.04 9.95 1.52
N LYS A 31 12.87 10.53 1.26
CA LYS A 31 12.40 11.78 1.92
C LYS A 31 11.64 11.53 3.22
N THR A 32 12.19 10.69 4.10
CA THR A 32 11.48 10.23 5.31
C THR A 32 11.06 11.37 6.25
N LYS A 33 11.82 12.48 6.31
CA LYS A 33 11.47 13.63 7.16
C LYS A 33 10.19 14.36 6.74
N ASP A 34 9.85 14.35 5.45
CA ASP A 34 8.69 15.09 4.95
C ASP A 34 7.37 14.38 5.28
N PHE A 35 7.45 13.06 5.53
CA PHE A 35 6.30 12.18 5.74
C PHE A 35 6.25 11.51 7.11
N ASP A 36 7.28 11.66 7.96
CA ASP A 36 7.32 11.17 9.34
C ASP A 36 5.97 11.44 10.05
N PRO A 37 5.26 10.40 10.55
CA PRO A 37 5.69 9.01 10.78
C PRO A 37 5.40 8.00 9.65
N PHE A 38 4.86 8.45 8.52
CA PHE A 38 4.53 7.58 7.39
C PHE A 38 5.77 7.24 6.56
N LEU A 39 5.98 5.95 6.34
CA LEU A 39 7.17 5.44 5.65
C LEU A 39 6.94 5.21 4.16
N LEU A 40 5.72 4.83 3.78
CA LEU A 40 5.38 4.43 2.42
C LEU A 40 3.86 4.55 2.20
N LEU A 41 3.47 4.96 1.00
CA LEU A 41 2.08 4.92 0.53
C LEU A 41 2.05 4.45 -0.93
N ASP A 42 1.45 3.28 -1.12
CA ASP A 42 1.24 2.66 -2.42
C ASP A 42 -0.26 2.54 -2.71
N ASP A 43 -0.60 2.73 -3.98
CA ASP A 43 -1.94 2.58 -4.54
C ASP A 43 -1.94 1.44 -5.57
N PHE A 44 -2.61 0.35 -5.22
CA PHE A 44 -2.57 -0.94 -5.93
C PHE A 44 -3.74 -1.12 -6.93
N ARG A 45 -4.36 -0.03 -7.38
CA ARG A 45 -5.48 -0.10 -8.32
C ARG A 45 -5.02 -0.51 -9.72
N ASN A 46 -5.69 -1.51 -10.29
CA ASN A 46 -5.52 -1.90 -11.68
C ASN A 46 -6.80 -2.58 -12.21
N ASP A 47 -7.08 -2.40 -13.50
CA ASP A 47 -8.22 -3.01 -14.18
C ASP A 47 -7.86 -4.36 -14.83
N ASN A 48 -6.56 -4.65 -14.97
CA ASN A 48 -6.06 -5.87 -15.59
C ASN A 48 -5.59 -6.89 -14.52
N PRO A 49 -6.29 -8.02 -14.35
CA PRO A 49 -5.95 -9.01 -13.33
C PRO A 49 -4.52 -9.54 -13.40
N GLU A 50 -3.94 -9.69 -14.59
CA GLU A 50 -2.57 -10.20 -14.74
C GLU A 50 -1.50 -9.28 -14.13
N ASP A 51 -1.84 -8.01 -13.89
CA ASP A 51 -0.95 -7.04 -13.26
C ASP A 51 -0.96 -7.08 -11.73
N TYR A 52 -1.86 -7.85 -11.08
CA TYR A 52 -1.94 -7.89 -9.61
C TYR A 52 -2.24 -9.25 -9.00
N LEU A 53 -2.81 -10.21 -9.74
CA LEU A 53 -3.27 -11.49 -9.19
C LEU A 53 -2.18 -12.33 -8.53
N ALA A 54 -0.92 -12.21 -8.98
CA ALA A 54 0.21 -12.91 -8.39
C ALA A 54 0.51 -12.43 -6.96
N GLY A 55 0.08 -11.22 -6.61
CA GLY A 55 0.09 -10.68 -5.26
C GLY A 55 1.49 -10.53 -4.65
N PHE A 56 1.52 -10.59 -3.32
CA PHE A 56 2.72 -10.44 -2.52
C PHE A 56 3.00 -11.77 -1.81
N PRO A 57 3.99 -12.56 -2.27
CA PRO A 57 4.39 -13.77 -1.59
C PRO A 57 4.84 -13.49 -0.15
N TRP A 58 5.02 -14.53 0.65
CA TRP A 58 5.55 -14.44 2.01
C TRP A 58 6.78 -13.53 2.11
N HIS A 59 6.67 -12.47 2.92
CA HIS A 59 7.74 -11.51 3.16
C HIS A 59 7.68 -10.98 4.60
N PRO A 60 8.83 -10.62 5.20
CA PRO A 60 8.88 -10.14 6.58
C PRO A 60 8.67 -8.63 6.69
N HIS A 61 8.19 -8.19 7.86
CA HIS A 61 8.23 -6.80 8.31
C HIS A 61 8.84 -6.72 9.72
N ARG A 62 9.47 -5.60 10.06
CA ARG A 62 10.02 -5.35 11.40
C ARG A 62 10.03 -3.86 11.72
N GLY A 63 9.53 -3.51 12.91
CA GLY A 63 9.60 -2.15 13.44
C GLY A 63 8.67 -1.16 12.77
N ILE A 64 7.65 -1.65 12.05
CA ILE A 64 6.66 -0.86 11.34
C ILE A 64 5.28 -1.51 11.50
N GLU A 65 4.25 -0.73 11.21
CA GLU A 65 2.88 -1.21 11.00
C GLU A 65 2.51 -1.00 9.53
N THR A 66 1.77 -1.94 8.96
CA THR A 66 1.21 -1.83 7.61
C THR A 66 -0.29 -1.67 7.72
N ILE A 67 -0.84 -0.60 7.14
CA ILE A 67 -2.28 -0.38 7.09
C ILE A 67 -2.74 -0.59 5.66
N THR A 68 -3.64 -1.54 5.45
CA THR A 68 -4.28 -1.79 4.15
C THR A 68 -5.73 -1.33 4.21
N TYR A 69 -6.16 -0.53 3.24
CA TYR A 69 -7.55 -0.14 3.07
C TYR A 69 -8.04 -0.53 1.68
N VAL A 70 -9.12 -1.30 1.62
CA VAL A 70 -9.65 -1.79 0.34
C VAL A 70 -10.72 -0.81 -0.18
N LEU A 71 -10.42 -0.16 -1.31
CA LEU A 71 -11.39 0.71 -1.98
C LEU A 71 -12.44 -0.08 -2.78
N ALA A 72 -12.01 -1.13 -3.47
CA ALA A 72 -12.84 -2.00 -4.29
C ALA A 72 -12.18 -3.38 -4.45
N GLY A 73 -12.98 -4.40 -4.77
CA GLY A 73 -12.49 -5.78 -4.88
C GLY A 73 -12.31 -6.44 -3.51
N SER A 74 -11.37 -7.38 -3.43
CA SER A 74 -11.05 -8.09 -2.19
C SER A 74 -9.58 -8.49 -2.15
N VAL A 75 -9.03 -8.58 -0.94
CA VAL A 75 -7.66 -9.02 -0.67
C VAL A 75 -7.70 -10.15 0.34
N GLU A 76 -6.96 -11.23 0.07
CA GLU A 76 -6.73 -12.30 1.03
C GLU A 76 -5.35 -12.12 1.66
N HIS A 77 -5.23 -12.36 2.95
CA HIS A 77 -3.96 -12.24 3.68
C HIS A 77 -3.77 -13.42 4.64
N ALA A 78 -2.51 -13.72 4.95
CA ALA A 78 -2.09 -14.65 5.99
C ALA A 78 -0.78 -14.16 6.64
N ASP A 79 -0.56 -14.50 7.91
CA ASP A 79 0.67 -14.15 8.64
C ASP A 79 1.37 -15.36 9.29
N SER A 80 2.59 -15.14 9.80
CA SER A 80 3.42 -16.19 10.39
C SER A 80 2.94 -16.70 11.76
N LEU A 81 1.94 -16.05 12.37
CA LEU A 81 1.29 -16.51 13.59
C LEU A 81 0.07 -17.37 13.30
N GLY A 82 -0.26 -17.57 12.02
CA GLY A 82 -1.39 -18.38 11.55
C GLY A 82 -2.70 -17.59 11.44
N ASN A 83 -2.67 -16.25 11.55
CA ASN A 83 -3.84 -15.45 11.25
C ASN A 83 -4.06 -15.43 9.74
N GLN A 84 -5.33 -15.46 9.33
CA GLN A 84 -5.73 -15.37 7.92
C GLN A 84 -7.07 -14.66 7.81
N GLY A 85 -7.31 -14.01 6.68
CA GLY A 85 -8.55 -13.27 6.48
C GLY A 85 -8.75 -12.81 5.04
N LYS A 86 -9.98 -12.40 4.77
CA LYS A 86 -10.38 -11.79 3.49
C LYS A 86 -10.98 -10.42 3.78
N MET A 87 -10.38 -9.40 3.18
CA MET A 87 -10.83 -8.02 3.24
C MET A 87 -11.63 -7.68 1.98
N THR A 88 -12.68 -6.90 2.14
CA THR A 88 -13.55 -6.39 1.08
C THR A 88 -13.63 -4.87 1.15
N ALA A 89 -14.33 -4.24 0.19
CA ALA A 89 -14.42 -2.79 0.12
C ALA A 89 -14.89 -2.16 1.45
N GLY A 90 -14.09 -1.24 1.98
CA GLY A 90 -14.32 -0.58 3.27
C GLY A 90 -13.60 -1.22 4.46
N ASP A 91 -13.06 -2.43 4.31
CA ASP A 91 -12.32 -3.10 5.38
C ASP A 91 -10.90 -2.51 5.55
N VAL A 92 -10.41 -2.57 6.79
CA VAL A 92 -9.05 -2.15 7.19
C VAL A 92 -8.37 -3.30 7.92
N GLN A 93 -7.09 -3.50 7.61
CA GLN A 93 -6.15 -4.33 8.35
C GLN A 93 -4.96 -3.46 8.75
#